data_AF-A0A645G054-F1
#
_entry.id   AF-A0A645G054-F1
#
_cell.length_a   1.000
_cell.length_b   1.000
_cell.length_c   1.000
_cell.angle_alpha   90.00
_cell.angle_beta   90.00
_cell.angle_gamma   90.00
#
_symmetry.space_group_name_H-M   'P 1'
#
loop_
_entity.id
_entity.type
_entity.pdbx_description
1 polymer ?
#
loop_
_entity_poly.entity_id
_entity_poly.type
_entity_poly.pdbx_seq_one_letter_code
_entity_poly.pdbx_strand_id
1 'polypeptide(L)'
;MVYVEQERTWSDNALKYGLSFAIRLDELWPNAIKGFLKNPVFGSAYATLNKKEFYQFTEAESTDNNFLRTLGETGLLGFLSFYGAIVVLLVVLWKNLKYQDNELQMLNVAFIAATLGLLLNATYIDVFASSKVAFTFWALAGAVLAYNQLATKNAKTQTTTAKKAKH
;
A
#
# COMPACT_ATOMS: atom_id res chain seq x y z
N MET A 1 -6.45 -14.79 39.94
CA MET A 1 -5.22 -14.57 39.14
C MET A 1 -4.12 -14.14 40.10
N VAL A 2 -2.98 -14.82 40.07
CA VAL A 2 -1.78 -14.40 40.79
C VAL A 2 -0.91 -13.67 39.77
N TYR A 3 -0.69 -12.38 39.96
CA TYR A 3 0.24 -11.62 39.14
C TYR A 3 1.65 -11.91 39.68
N VAL A 4 2.48 -12.54 38.85
CA VAL A 4 3.90 -12.72 39.15
C VAL A 4 4.62 -11.53 38.54
N GLU A 5 5.28 -10.74 39.38
CA GLU A 5 6.08 -9.61 38.93
C GLU A 5 7.35 -10.16 38.29
N GLN A 6 7.56 -9.87 37.00
CA GLN A 6 8.69 -10.36 36.24
C GLN A 6 9.62 -9.18 35.95
N GLU A 7 10.92 -9.38 36.14
CA GLU A 7 11.92 -8.35 35.86
C GLU A 7 11.90 -7.98 34.38
N ARG A 8 11.80 -6.68 34.08
CA ARG A 8 11.82 -6.19 32.70
C ARG A 8 13.24 -6.30 32.15
N THR A 9 13.44 -7.28 31.27
CA THR A 9 14.65 -7.38 30.46
C THR A 9 14.41 -6.72 29.10
N TRP A 10 15.40 -5.97 28.62
CA TRP A 10 15.33 -5.25 27.35
C TRP A 10 16.34 -5.84 26.38
N SER A 11 15.98 -5.91 25.09
CA SER A 11 16.93 -6.29 24.03
C SER A 11 17.95 -5.17 23.77
N ASP A 12 19.08 -5.53 23.15
CA ASP A 12 20.09 -4.55 22.73
C ASP A 12 19.50 -3.48 21.80
N ASN A 13 18.57 -3.87 20.92
CA ASN A 13 17.87 -2.96 20.04
C ASN A 13 16.95 -2.01 20.83
N ALA A 14 16.31 -2.45 21.91
CA ALA A 14 15.48 -1.60 22.76
C ALA A 14 16.32 -0.56 23.51
N LEU A 15 17.50 -0.96 24.00
CA LEU A 15 18.43 -0.06 24.66
C LEU A 15 19.02 0.98 23.68
N LYS A 16 19.25 0.58 22.42
CA LYS A 16 19.90 1.43 21.41
C LYS A 16 18.96 2.34 20.62
N TYR A 17 17.81 1.82 20.21
CA TYR A 17 16.89 2.50 19.27
C TYR A 17 15.52 2.82 19.87
N GLY A 18 15.30 2.45 21.14
CA GLY A 18 14.02 2.58 21.81
C GLY A 18 13.05 1.44 21.48
N LEU A 19 12.05 1.29 22.35
CA LEU A 19 11.16 0.12 22.35
C LEU A 19 10.41 -0.09 21.02
N SER A 20 9.84 0.97 20.45
CA SER A 20 9.01 0.85 19.24
C SER A 20 9.80 0.33 18.04
N PHE A 21 11.04 0.80 17.85
CA PHE A 21 11.88 0.33 16.76
C PHE A 21 12.46 -1.05 17.03
N ALA A 22 12.77 -1.35 18.30
CA ALA A 22 13.22 -2.68 18.70
C ALA A 22 12.18 -3.76 18.44
N ILE A 23 10.90 -3.54 18.77
CA ILE A 23 9.82 -4.49 18.47
C ILE A 23 9.77 -4.82 16.97
N ARG A 24 9.98 -3.82 16.10
CA ARG A 24 10.03 -4.02 14.65
C ARG A 24 11.19 -4.90 14.21
N LEU A 25 12.40 -4.59 14.70
CA LEU A 25 13.62 -5.31 14.33
C LEU A 25 13.69 -6.71 14.93
N ASP A 26 13.21 -6.88 16.16
CA ASP A 26 13.35 -8.12 16.93
C ASP A 26 12.24 -9.13 16.60
N GLU A 27 11.03 -8.64 16.34
CA GLU A 27 9.84 -9.49 16.21
C GLU A 27 9.12 -9.29 14.87
N LEU A 28 8.63 -8.07 14.58
CA LEU A 28 7.65 -7.88 13.50
C LEU A 28 8.24 -8.14 12.10
N TRP A 29 9.34 -7.48 11.76
CA TRP A 29 9.97 -7.61 10.44
C TRP A 29 10.57 -9.01 10.24
N PRO A 30 11.27 -9.61 11.22
CA PRO A 30 11.69 -11.01 11.13
C PRO A 30 10.51 -11.96 10.91
N ASN A 31 9.38 -11.77 11.58
CA ASN A 31 8.22 -12.63 11.40
C ASN A 31 7.57 -12.47 10.02
N ALA A 32 7.50 -11.25 9.50
CA ALA A 32 7.06 -11.00 8.12
C ALA A 32 7.96 -11.71 7.09
N ILE A 33 9.28 -11.66 7.29
CA ILE A 33 10.25 -12.36 6.44
C ILE A 33 10.05 -13.89 6.56
N LYS A 34 9.88 -14.44 7.76
CA LYS A 34 9.58 -15.86 7.95
C LYS A 34 8.27 -16.27 7.27
N GLY A 35 7.24 -15.43 7.35
CA GLY A 35 5.97 -15.65 6.66
C GLY A 35 6.13 -15.74 5.15
N PHE A 36 6.92 -14.84 4.57
CA PHE A 36 7.27 -14.87 3.15
C PHE A 36 8.06 -16.14 2.77
N LEU A 37 9.08 -16.49 3.56
CA LEU A 37 9.92 -17.66 3.32
C LEU A 37 9.17 -18.99 3.48
N LYS A 38 8.08 -19.03 4.27
CA LYS A 38 7.23 -20.22 4.42
C LYS A 38 6.58 -20.63 3.09
N ASN A 39 6.13 -19.66 2.31
CA ASN A 39 5.64 -19.88 0.94
C ASN A 39 5.87 -18.61 0.12
N PRO A 40 6.92 -18.54 -0.70
CA PRO A 40 7.24 -17.32 -1.44
C PRO A 40 6.14 -16.86 -2.42
N VAL A 41 5.29 -17.78 -2.88
CA VAL A 41 4.22 -17.44 -3.85
C VAL A 41 3.01 -16.85 -3.13
N PHE A 42 2.54 -17.50 -2.05
CA PHE A 42 1.27 -17.18 -1.38
C PHE A 42 1.41 -16.59 0.02
N GLY A 43 2.62 -16.54 0.58
CA GLY A 43 2.86 -16.11 1.96
C GLY A 43 2.29 -17.09 2.99
N SER A 44 2.14 -16.61 4.23
CA SER A 44 1.62 -17.40 5.35
C SER A 44 0.13 -17.24 5.61
N ALA A 45 -0.61 -16.55 4.73
CA ALA A 45 -2.00 -16.10 4.86
C ALA A 45 -2.20 -14.88 5.78
N TYR A 46 -3.36 -14.23 5.65
CA TYR A 46 -3.71 -13.03 6.41
C TYR A 46 -3.70 -13.28 7.91
N ALA A 47 -3.24 -12.27 8.67
CA ALA A 47 -3.37 -12.25 10.12
C ALA A 47 -2.62 -13.41 10.80
N THR A 48 -1.50 -13.84 10.21
CA THR A 48 -0.68 -14.97 10.69
C THR A 48 0.71 -14.56 11.16
N LEU A 49 1.18 -13.34 10.83
CA LEU A 49 2.56 -12.94 11.08
C LEU A 49 2.90 -12.77 12.57
N ASN A 50 1.93 -12.31 13.37
CA ASN A 50 2.15 -12.01 14.79
C ASN A 50 1.38 -12.93 15.74
N LYS A 51 0.76 -13.99 15.20
CA LYS A 51 0.04 -14.99 16.02
C LYS A 51 0.93 -16.18 16.29
N LYS A 52 1.10 -16.53 17.57
CA LYS A 52 1.78 -17.77 17.97
C LYS A 52 0.82 -18.96 17.98
N GLU A 53 -0.44 -18.71 18.32
CA GLU A 53 -1.50 -19.72 18.39
C GLU A 53 -2.80 -19.19 17.76
N PHE A 54 -3.64 -20.09 17.22
CA PHE A 54 -4.86 -19.68 16.50
C PHE A 54 -5.90 -18.97 17.41
N TYR A 55 -5.89 -19.28 18.70
CA TYR A 55 -6.80 -18.71 19.72
C TYR A 55 -6.23 -17.46 20.40
N GLN A 56 -5.00 -17.07 20.08
CA GLN A 56 -4.39 -15.89 20.68
C GLN A 56 -4.98 -14.63 20.03
N PHE A 57 -5.72 -13.85 20.83
CA PHE A 57 -6.06 -12.48 20.46
C PHE A 57 -4.81 -11.62 20.60
N THR A 58 -4.33 -11.07 19.49
CA THR A 58 -3.23 -10.11 19.49
C THR A 58 -3.85 -8.71 19.54
N GLU A 59 -3.67 -7.98 20.65
CA GLU A 59 -4.25 -6.64 20.80
C GLU A 59 -3.75 -5.63 19.75
N ALA A 60 -2.57 -5.89 19.16
CA ALA A 60 -2.01 -5.12 18.06
C ALA A 60 -1.46 -6.05 16.97
N GLU A 61 -2.21 -6.23 15.88
CA GLU A 61 -1.78 -6.99 14.70
C GLU A 61 -1.25 -6.05 13.60
N SER A 62 -0.04 -5.53 13.81
CA SER A 62 0.68 -4.66 12.85
C SER A 62 2.05 -5.22 12.54
N THR A 63 2.52 -5.05 11.30
CA THR A 63 3.92 -5.29 10.93
C THR A 63 4.74 -3.98 10.97
N ASP A 64 4.05 -2.83 11.01
CA ASP A 64 4.64 -1.49 10.88
C ASP A 64 5.51 -1.36 9.62
N ASN A 65 5.10 -2.07 8.55
CA ASN A 65 5.71 -2.03 7.24
C ASN A 65 4.78 -2.77 6.29
N ASN A 66 3.99 -2.03 5.53
CA ASN A 66 2.99 -2.62 4.65
C ASN A 66 3.62 -3.49 3.56
N PHE A 67 4.84 -3.19 3.09
CA PHE A 67 5.51 -4.02 2.08
C PHE A 67 5.86 -5.40 2.65
N LEU A 68 6.47 -5.43 3.83
CA LEU A 68 6.79 -6.67 4.53
C LEU A 68 5.53 -7.44 4.90
N ARG A 69 4.48 -6.76 5.36
CA ARG A 69 3.18 -7.38 5.62
C ARG A 69 2.62 -8.06 4.38
N THR A 70 2.57 -7.36 3.25
CA THR A 70 1.99 -7.89 2.01
C THR A 70 2.80 -9.09 1.51
N LEU A 71 4.14 -9.02 1.55
CA LEU A 71 5.01 -10.17 1.23
C LEU A 71 4.80 -11.34 2.18
N GLY A 72 4.77 -11.06 3.49
CA GLY A 72 4.61 -12.08 4.51
C GLY A 72 3.27 -12.81 4.44
N GLU A 73 2.17 -12.06 4.34
CA GLU A 73 0.81 -12.61 4.38
C GLU A 73 0.36 -13.20 3.02
N THR A 74 0.78 -12.62 1.89
CA THR A 74 0.24 -12.95 0.57
C THR A 74 1.27 -13.35 -0.48
N GLY A 75 2.57 -13.33 -0.12
CA GLY A 75 3.67 -13.74 -0.99
C GLY A 75 3.90 -12.79 -2.17
N LEU A 76 4.69 -13.24 -3.14
CA LEU A 76 4.96 -12.50 -4.37
C LEU A 76 3.69 -12.26 -5.19
N LEU A 77 2.75 -13.20 -5.20
CA LEU A 77 1.54 -13.06 -6.00
C LEU A 77 0.70 -11.88 -5.52
N GLY A 78 0.43 -11.80 -4.22
CA GLY A 78 -0.33 -10.68 -3.64
C GLY A 78 0.44 -9.37 -3.71
N PHE A 79 1.76 -9.39 -3.46
CA PHE A 79 2.61 -8.22 -3.58
C PHE A 79 2.58 -7.64 -5.00
N LEU A 80 2.87 -8.45 -6.01
CA LEU A 80 2.90 -8.01 -7.41
C LEU A 80 1.52 -7.59 -7.90
N SER A 81 0.45 -8.26 -7.45
CA SER A 81 -0.91 -7.87 -7.83
C SER A 81 -1.28 -6.51 -7.24
N PHE A 82 -1.04 -6.31 -5.95
CA PHE A 82 -1.41 -5.07 -5.25
C PHE A 82 -0.56 -3.88 -5.72
N TYR A 83 0.77 -3.98 -5.64
CA TYR A 83 1.66 -2.90 -6.04
C TYR A 83 1.73 -2.74 -7.55
N GLY A 84 1.55 -3.82 -8.32
CA GLY A 84 1.40 -3.74 -9.77
C GLY A 84 0.19 -2.93 -10.19
N ALA A 85 -0.96 -3.08 -9.52
CA ALA A 85 -2.13 -2.24 -9.77
C ALA A 85 -1.84 -0.76 -9.50
N ILE A 86 -1.13 -0.44 -8.41
CA ILE A 86 -0.70 0.93 -8.10
C ILE A 86 0.26 1.46 -9.17
N VAL A 87 1.26 0.68 -9.58
CA VAL A 87 2.21 1.07 -10.62
C VAL A 87 1.49 1.32 -11.95
N VAL A 88 0.58 0.43 -12.36
CA VAL A 88 -0.23 0.60 -13.58
C VAL A 88 -1.05 1.89 -13.50
N LEU A 89 -1.70 2.15 -12.36
CA LEU A 89 -2.43 3.40 -12.12
C LEU A 89 -1.51 4.62 -12.32
N LEU A 90 -0.35 4.65 -11.67
CA LEU A 90 0.61 5.76 -11.81
C LEU A 90 1.10 5.94 -13.25
N VAL A 91 1.39 4.84 -13.96
CA VAL A 91 1.81 4.88 -15.37
C VAL A 91 0.72 5.43 -16.27
N VAL A 92 -0.54 5.04 -16.06
CA VAL A 92 -1.69 5.56 -16.82
C VAL A 92 -1.83 7.06 -16.60
N LEU A 93 -1.81 7.52 -15.34
CA LEU A 93 -1.93 8.95 -15.03
C LEU A 93 -0.76 9.76 -15.60
N TRP A 94 0.47 9.24 -15.51
CA TRP A 94 1.66 9.88 -16.06
C TRP A 94 1.59 10.02 -17.58
N LYS A 95 1.15 8.95 -18.28
CA LYS A 95 0.98 8.99 -19.74
C LYS A 95 -0.08 10.00 -20.18
N ASN A 96 -1.13 10.18 -19.38
CA ASN A 96 -2.19 11.14 -19.68
C ASN A 96 -1.76 12.59 -19.54
N LEU A 97 -0.68 12.91 -18.82
CA LEU A 97 -0.20 14.29 -18.65
C LEU A 97 0.05 15.02 -19.99
N LYS A 98 0.38 14.29 -21.06
CA LYS A 98 0.66 14.88 -22.38
C LYS A 98 -0.58 15.28 -23.19
N TYR A 99 -1.77 14.84 -22.80
CA TYR A 99 -2.97 14.89 -23.65
C TYR A 99 -4.16 15.62 -23.03
N GLN A 100 -4.00 16.18 -21.82
CA GLN A 100 -5.09 16.79 -21.06
C GLN A 100 -4.87 18.29 -20.87
N ASP A 101 -5.92 18.98 -20.46
CA ASP A 101 -5.90 20.36 -20.02
C ASP A 101 -5.16 20.54 -18.68
N ASN A 102 -4.80 21.79 -18.37
CA ASN A 102 -3.95 22.10 -17.21
C ASN A 102 -4.54 21.63 -15.87
N GLU A 103 -5.87 21.70 -15.70
CA GLU A 103 -6.53 21.28 -14.46
C GLU A 103 -6.42 19.78 -14.23
N LEU A 104 -6.71 18.96 -15.25
CA LEU A 104 -6.60 17.51 -15.14
C LEU A 104 -5.15 17.05 -15.03
N GLN A 105 -4.21 17.75 -15.68
CA GLN A 105 -2.77 17.53 -15.46
C GLN A 105 -2.39 17.76 -14.00
N MET A 106 -2.82 18.87 -13.39
CA MET A 106 -2.56 19.17 -11.98
C MET A 106 -3.16 18.10 -11.06
N LEU A 107 -4.39 17.67 -11.32
CA LEU A 107 -5.04 16.59 -10.56
C LEU A 107 -4.24 15.27 -10.65
N ASN A 108 -3.79 14.91 -11.85
CA ASN A 108 -2.99 13.70 -12.06
C ASN A 108 -1.65 13.77 -11.31
N VAL A 109 -0.93 14.90 -11.41
CA VAL A 109 0.34 15.10 -10.69
C VAL A 109 0.12 15.06 -9.17
N ALA A 110 -0.92 15.72 -8.67
CA ALA A 110 -1.26 15.72 -7.25
C ALA A 110 -1.57 14.31 -6.73
N PHE A 111 -2.35 13.52 -7.49
CA PHE A 111 -2.67 12.15 -7.12
C PHE A 111 -1.43 11.24 -7.15
N ILE A 112 -0.56 11.39 -8.15
CA ILE A 112 0.73 10.68 -8.23
C ILE A 112 1.59 11.01 -7.01
N ALA A 113 1.75 12.29 -6.67
CA ALA A 113 2.54 12.74 -5.52
C ALA A 113 1.96 12.20 -4.20
N ALA A 114 0.63 12.25 -4.02
CA ALA A 114 -0.04 11.69 -2.85
C ALA A 114 0.19 10.18 -2.72
N THR A 115 0.11 9.45 -3.83
CA THR A 115 0.37 7.99 -3.86
C THR A 115 1.81 7.67 -3.50
N LEU A 116 2.78 8.41 -4.03
CA LEU A 116 4.20 8.26 -3.66
C LEU A 116 4.42 8.55 -2.16
N GLY A 117 3.76 9.57 -1.62
CA GLY A 117 3.78 9.87 -0.18
C GLY A 117 3.20 8.73 0.68
N LEU A 118 2.12 8.08 0.22
CA LEU A 118 1.56 6.89 0.87
C LEU A 118 2.51 5.69 0.78
N LEU A 119 3.17 5.48 -0.36
CA LEU A 119 4.17 4.42 -0.52
C LEU A 119 5.39 4.63 0.37
N LEU A 120 5.81 5.88 0.60
CA LEU A 120 6.85 6.19 1.60
C LEU A 120 6.36 5.87 3.02
N ASN A 121 5.13 6.25 3.37
CA ASN A 121 4.53 5.91 4.68
C ASN A 121 4.41 4.39 4.87
N ALA A 122 4.15 3.64 3.80
CA ALA A 122 4.07 2.17 3.83
C ALA A 122 5.37 1.48 4.29
N THR A 123 6.51 2.19 4.34
CA THR A 123 7.76 1.66 4.93
C THR A 123 7.75 1.63 6.46
N TYR A 124 6.88 2.43 7.11
CA TYR A 124 6.84 2.60 8.57
C TYR A 124 5.53 2.17 9.23
N ILE A 125 4.45 2.06 8.45
CA ILE A 125 3.11 1.72 8.93
C ILE A 125 2.36 0.85 7.92
N ASP A 126 1.35 0.11 8.40
CA ASP A 126 0.45 -0.69 7.59
C ASP A 126 -0.67 0.17 6.96
N VAL A 127 -0.26 1.21 6.22
CA VAL A 127 -1.14 2.28 5.72
C VAL A 127 -2.28 1.76 4.83
N PHE A 128 -2.02 0.78 3.99
CA PHE A 128 -3.02 0.20 3.08
C PHE A 128 -3.85 -0.91 3.71
N ALA A 129 -3.47 -1.40 4.90
CA ALA A 129 -4.32 -2.28 5.70
C ALA A 129 -5.39 -1.50 6.48
N SER A 130 -5.16 -0.21 6.74
CA SER A 130 -6.14 0.67 7.39
C SER A 130 -7.30 0.99 6.47
N SER A 131 -8.53 0.60 6.86
CA SER A 131 -9.75 0.85 6.09
C SER A 131 -9.99 2.34 5.81
N LYS A 132 -9.60 3.23 6.74
CA LYS A 132 -9.73 4.69 6.59
C LYS A 132 -8.92 5.23 5.40
N VAL A 133 -7.76 4.64 5.14
CA VAL A 133 -6.89 5.06 4.04
C VAL A 133 -7.20 4.26 2.77
N ALA A 134 -7.34 2.93 2.89
CA ALA A 134 -7.56 2.05 1.75
C ALA A 134 -8.83 2.42 0.96
N PHE A 135 -9.96 2.62 1.64
CA PHE A 135 -11.21 2.96 0.96
C PHE A 135 -11.15 4.33 0.28
N THR A 136 -10.58 5.33 0.96
CA THR A 136 -10.41 6.67 0.41
C THR A 136 -9.48 6.66 -0.81
N PHE A 137 -8.36 5.93 -0.72
CA PHE A 137 -7.39 5.80 -1.80
C PHE A 137 -8.03 5.18 -3.05
N TRP A 138 -8.71 4.03 -2.91
CA TRP A 138 -9.31 3.34 -4.05
C TRP A 138 -10.51 4.09 -4.65
N ALA A 139 -11.30 4.78 -3.82
CA ALA A 139 -12.38 5.64 -4.31
C ALA A 139 -11.83 6.80 -5.16
N LEU A 140 -10.80 7.49 -4.68
CA LEU A 140 -10.16 8.58 -5.41
C LEU A 140 -9.43 8.07 -6.67
N ALA A 141 -8.76 6.92 -6.60
CA ALA A 141 -8.13 6.28 -7.76
C ALA A 141 -9.16 6.03 -8.88
N GLY A 142 -10.31 5.45 -8.53
CA GLY A 142 -11.41 5.22 -9.45
C GLY A 142 -11.96 6.51 -10.04
N ALA A 143 -12.17 7.54 -9.22
CA ALA A 143 -12.68 8.84 -9.67
C ALA A 143 -11.72 9.54 -10.65
N VAL A 144 -10.42 9.58 -10.33
CA VAL A 144 -9.39 10.20 -11.19
C VAL A 144 -9.27 9.44 -12.51
N LEU A 145 -9.28 8.10 -12.48
CA LEU A 145 -9.29 7.29 -13.69
C LEU A 145 -10.52 7.54 -14.57
N ALA A 146 -11.72 7.56 -13.97
CA ALA A 146 -12.96 7.82 -14.69
C ALA A 146 -12.95 9.21 -15.34
N TYR A 147 -12.46 10.23 -14.64
CA TYR A 147 -12.36 11.57 -15.19
C TYR A 147 -11.38 11.63 -16.38
N ASN A 148 -10.21 11.00 -16.26
CA ASN A 148 -9.26 10.89 -17.37
C ASN A 148 -9.86 10.19 -18.61
N GLN A 149 -10.67 9.13 -18.40
CA GLN A 149 -11.33 8.44 -19.49
C GLN A 149 -12.37 9.32 -20.20
N LEU A 150 -13.16 10.08 -19.45
CA LEU A 150 -14.16 10.99 -20.01
C LEU A 150 -13.50 12.13 -20.80
N ALA A 151 -12.47 12.75 -20.24
CA ALA A 151 -11.73 13.83 -20.91
C ALA A 151 -11.10 13.36 -22.23
N THR A 152 -10.47 12.17 -22.22
CA THR A 152 -9.86 11.58 -23.43
C THR A 152 -10.91 11.24 -24.50
N LYS A 153 -12.09 10.74 -24.11
CA LYS A 153 -13.19 10.48 -25.05
C LYS A 153 -13.69 11.78 -25.68
N ASN A 154 -13.89 12.83 -24.90
CA ASN A 154 -14.37 14.12 -25.39
C ASN A 154 -13.39 14.74 -26.41
N ALA A 155 -12.08 14.70 -26.13
CA ALA A 155 -11.05 15.19 -27.04
C ALA A 155 -11.05 14.47 -28.42
N LYS A 156 -11.18 13.13 -28.41
CA LYS A 156 -11.25 12.32 -29.64
C LYS A 156 -12.50 12.62 -30.48
N THR A 157 -13.65 12.78 -29.83
CA THR A 157 -14.91 13.11 -30.50
C THR A 157 -14.82 14.45 -31.20
N GLN A 158 -14.30 15.49 -30.53
CA GLN A 158 -14.14 16.83 -31.12
C GLN A 158 -13.22 16.84 -32.35
N THR A 159 -12.11 16.09 -32.31
CA THR A 159 -11.17 16.01 -33.43
C THR A 159 -11.79 15.34 -34.65
N THR A 160 -12.64 14.33 -34.44
CA THR A 160 -13.33 13.60 -35.51
C THR A 160 -14.37 14.49 -36.20
N THR A 161 -15.17 15.24 -35.43
CA THR A 161 -16.18 16.17 -35.97
C THR A 161 -15.53 17.30 -36.76
N ALA A 162 -14.43 17.87 -36.26
CA ALA A 162 -13.69 18.93 -36.94
C ALA A 162 -13.09 18.48 -38.29
N LYS A 163 -12.66 17.21 -38.40
CA LYS A 163 -12.15 16.64 -39.65
C LYS A 163 -13.26 16.40 -40.69
N LYS A 164 -14.47 16.04 -40.23
CA LYS A 164 -15.64 15.79 -41.09
C LYS A 164 -16.27 17.08 -41.62
N ALA A 165 -16.18 18.20 -40.89
CA ALA A 165 -16.69 19.51 -41.33
C ALA A 165 -15.79 20.23 -42.35
N LYS A 166 -14.58 19.72 -42.62
CA LYS A 166 -13.63 20.26 -43.61
C LYS A 166 -13.69 19.55 -44.97
N HIS A 167 -14.58 18.57 -45.12
CA HIS A 167 -14.87 17.85 -46.36
C HIS A 167 -16.34 18.06 -46.71
#